data_AF-A0A4W5R253-F1
#
_entry.id   AF-A0A4W5R253-F1
#
_cell.length_a   1.000
_cell.length_b   1.000
_cell.length_c   1.000
_cell.angle_alpha   90.00
_cell.angle_beta   90.00
_cell.angle_gamma   90.00
#
_symmetry.space_group_name_H-M   'P 1'
#
loop_
_entity.id
_entity.type
_entity.pdbx_description
1 polymer ?
#
loop_
_entity_poly.entity_id
_entity_poly.type
_entity_poly.pdbx_seq_one_letter_code
_entity_poly.pdbx_strand_id
1 'polypeptide(L)'
;MQNRFNLRVVLPSMGVSDAFNPMAADFTGLSAEDDLYVSDAFHEARIEVTEDGTKAAAATAMVLLKRSRAPVFKADRPFFFLLRQVNTGSVLFMGRVVNPADQAPKDPLTSTLGPPYLHHRTTTLGPLTSTTGPPP
;
A
#
# COMPACT_ATOMS: atom_id res chain seq x y z
N MET A 1 -0.51 -3.16 1.66
CA MET A 1 -1.72 -3.51 0.87
C MET A 1 -1.60 -4.95 0.38
N GLN A 2 -2.58 -5.81 0.64
CA GLN A 2 -2.64 -7.17 0.08
C GLN A 2 -4.06 -7.41 -0.44
N ASN A 3 -4.20 -8.03 -1.61
CA ASN A 3 -5.50 -8.36 -2.17
C ASN A 3 -5.43 -9.69 -2.94
N ARG A 4 -6.47 -10.51 -2.80
CA ARG A 4 -6.66 -11.78 -3.51
C ARG A 4 -8.02 -11.77 -4.18
N PHE A 5 -8.02 -11.74 -5.51
CA PHE A 5 -9.22 -11.74 -6.32
C PHE A 5 -9.52 -13.14 -6.85
N ASN A 6 -10.78 -13.56 -6.73
CA ASN A 6 -11.27 -14.74 -7.42
C ASN A 6 -11.61 -14.36 -8.87
N LEU A 7 -10.76 -14.79 -9.80
CA LEU A 7 -10.93 -14.51 -11.22
C LEU A 7 -12.01 -15.39 -11.89
N ARG A 8 -12.41 -16.51 -11.27
CA ARG A 8 -13.51 -17.36 -11.75
C ARG A 8 -14.84 -16.62 -11.80
N VAL A 9 -14.99 -15.55 -11.03
CA VAL A 9 -16.19 -14.69 -11.05
C VAL A 9 -15.98 -13.49 -11.98
N VAL A 10 -14.81 -12.86 -11.89
CA VAL A 10 -14.50 -11.61 -12.60
C VAL A 10 -14.35 -11.82 -14.10
N LEU A 11 -13.56 -12.80 -14.53
CA LEU A 11 -13.26 -13.02 -15.95
C LEU A 11 -14.50 -13.38 -16.78
N PRO A 12 -15.41 -14.27 -16.32
CA PRO A 12 -16.66 -14.53 -17.05
C PRO A 12 -17.55 -13.29 -17.17
N SER A 13 -17.65 -12.45 -16.13
CA SER A 13 -18.41 -11.19 -16.21
C SER A 13 -17.84 -10.18 -17.23
N MET A 14 -16.58 -10.38 -17.65
CA MET A 14 -15.91 -9.59 -18.70
C MET A 14 -15.91 -10.29 -20.07
N GLY A 15 -16.61 -11.42 -20.21
CA GLY A 15 -16.76 -12.16 -21.47
C GLY A 15 -15.81 -13.36 -21.65
N VAL A 16 -14.96 -13.67 -20.66
CA VAL A 16 -14.10 -14.86 -20.69
C VAL A 16 -14.79 -15.99 -19.94
N SER A 17 -15.88 -16.51 -20.49
CA SER A 17 -16.72 -17.57 -19.90
C SER A 17 -16.25 -18.97 -20.28
N ASP A 18 -15.93 -19.19 -21.55
CA ASP A 18 -15.79 -20.53 -22.13
C ASP A 18 -14.62 -21.28 -21.51
N ALA A 19 -13.52 -20.58 -21.21
CA ALA A 19 -12.37 -21.10 -20.50
C ALA A 19 -12.70 -21.79 -19.16
N PHE A 20 -13.80 -21.39 -18.50
CA PHE A 20 -14.23 -21.94 -17.20
C PHE A 20 -15.40 -22.94 -17.32
N ASN A 21 -15.88 -23.21 -18.54
CA ASN A 21 -17.00 -24.10 -18.81
C ASN A 21 -16.49 -25.45 -19.36
N PRO A 22 -16.69 -26.58 -18.65
CA PRO A 22 -16.23 -27.90 -19.11
C PRO A 22 -16.76 -28.30 -20.49
N MET A 23 -17.93 -27.80 -20.91
CA MET A 23 -18.54 -28.16 -22.19
C MET A 23 -18.17 -27.24 -23.35
N ALA A 24 -17.58 -26.08 -23.07
CA ALA A 24 -17.27 -25.06 -24.10
C ALA A 24 -15.80 -24.67 -24.15
N ALA A 25 -15.00 -25.04 -23.13
CA ALA A 25 -13.57 -24.78 -23.11
C ALA A 25 -12.86 -25.51 -24.25
N ASP A 26 -12.04 -24.77 -25.00
CA ASP A 26 -11.15 -25.33 -26.01
C ASP A 26 -9.70 -24.97 -25.65
N PHE A 27 -8.99 -25.96 -25.12
CA PHE A 27 -7.57 -25.89 -24.80
C PHE A 27 -6.74 -26.87 -25.64
N THR A 28 -7.20 -27.22 -26.84
CA THR A 28 -6.51 -28.13 -27.76
C THR A 28 -5.10 -27.68 -28.15
N GLY A 29 -4.82 -26.37 -28.06
CA GLY A 29 -3.48 -25.80 -28.22
C GLY A 29 -2.50 -26.10 -27.06
N LEU A 30 -2.99 -26.60 -25.92
CA LEU A 30 -2.19 -26.95 -24.75
C LEU A 30 -2.09 -28.47 -24.53
N SER A 31 -3.19 -29.19 -24.73
CA SER A 31 -3.26 -30.65 -24.57
C SER A 31 -4.16 -31.27 -25.64
N ALA A 32 -3.85 -32.49 -26.06
CA ALA A 32 -4.71 -33.29 -26.93
C ALA A 32 -5.80 -34.05 -26.14
N GLU A 33 -5.81 -33.93 -24.81
CA GLU A 33 -6.85 -34.48 -23.96
C GLU A 33 -8.14 -33.67 -24.07
N ASP A 34 -9.25 -34.37 -24.27
CA ASP A 34 -10.59 -33.82 -24.10
C ASP A 34 -10.86 -33.54 -22.60
N ASP A 35 -11.79 -32.64 -22.30
CA ASP A 35 -12.18 -32.23 -20.93
C ASP A 35 -11.18 -31.35 -20.13
N LEU A 36 -10.21 -30.72 -20.79
CA LEU A 36 -9.39 -29.69 -20.14
C LEU A 36 -10.15 -28.35 -20.06
N TYR A 37 -10.29 -27.80 -18.85
CA TYR A 37 -10.88 -26.47 -18.62
C TYR A 37 -10.28 -25.82 -17.36
N VAL A 38 -10.50 -24.51 -17.20
CA VAL A 38 -10.07 -23.79 -15.99
C VAL A 38 -11.07 -24.03 -14.86
N SER A 39 -10.65 -24.78 -13.85
CA SER A 39 -11.43 -25.02 -12.64
C SER A 39 -11.43 -23.83 -11.69
N ASP A 40 -10.32 -23.13 -11.51
CA ASP A 40 -10.24 -21.93 -10.68
C ASP A 40 -9.08 -21.03 -11.14
N ALA A 41 -9.21 -19.74 -10.89
CA ALA A 41 -8.15 -18.77 -11.14
C ALA A 41 -8.17 -17.69 -10.05
N PHE A 42 -6.99 -17.36 -9.52
CA PHE A 42 -6.83 -16.35 -8.47
C PHE A 42 -5.71 -15.39 -8.82
N HIS A 43 -5.94 -14.09 -8.59
CA HIS A 43 -4.90 -13.07 -8.67
C HIS A 43 -4.60 -12.55 -7.27
N GLU A 44 -3.39 -12.82 -6.77
CA GLU A 44 -2.93 -12.32 -5.48
C GLU A 44 -1.79 -11.31 -5.70
N ALA A 45 -1.93 -10.15 -5.06
CA ALA A 45 -0.98 -9.06 -5.16
C ALA A 45 -0.73 -8.43 -3.79
N ARG A 46 0.54 -8.14 -3.49
CA ARG A 46 0.96 -7.42 -2.29
C ARG A 46 1.83 -6.23 -2.69
N ILE A 47 1.50 -5.06 -2.14
CA ILE A 47 2.27 -3.83 -2.29
C ILE A 47 2.59 -3.31 -0.89
N GLU A 48 3.86 -3.09 -0.64
CA GLU A 48 4.37 -2.47 0.58
C GLU A 48 4.97 -1.11 0.23
N VAL A 49 4.49 -0.07 0.90
CA VAL A 49 5.01 1.29 0.73
C VAL A 49 5.75 1.62 2.01
N THR A 50 7.07 1.72 1.92
CA THR A 50 7.92 2.15 3.02
C THR A 50 8.54 3.49 2.68
N GLU A 51 8.87 4.27 3.71
CA GLU A 51 9.61 5.53 3.53
C GLU A 51 11.02 5.29 2.96
N ASP A 52 11.55 4.09 3.15
CA ASP A 52 12.90 3.72 2.71
C ASP A 52 12.95 3.35 1.21
N GLY A 53 11.80 2.99 0.61
CA GLY A 53 11.69 2.51 -0.76
C GLY A 53 12.06 3.52 -1.85
N THR A 54 12.33 4.79 -1.51
CA THR A 54 13.00 5.81 -2.37
C THR A 54 13.61 6.93 -1.50
N LYS A 55 14.30 6.61 -0.40
CA LYS A 55 14.95 7.65 0.45
C LYS A 55 16.18 8.31 -0.19
N ALA A 56 16.70 7.80 -1.31
CA ALA A 56 17.99 8.25 -1.87
C ALA A 56 17.90 9.27 -3.03
N ALA A 57 16.76 9.43 -3.73
CA ALA A 57 16.72 10.24 -4.95
C ALA A 57 16.37 11.74 -4.71
N ALA A 58 15.90 12.11 -3.52
CA ALA A 58 15.44 13.47 -3.22
C ALA A 58 16.32 14.25 -2.21
N ALA A 59 17.50 13.74 -1.85
CA ALA A 59 18.42 14.44 -0.96
C ALA A 59 19.32 15.46 -1.68
N THR A 60 19.37 15.46 -3.02
CA THR A 60 20.14 16.44 -3.80
C THR A 60 19.22 17.46 -4.47
N ALA A 61 18.63 18.33 -3.65
CA ALA A 61 18.06 19.57 -4.16
C ALA A 61 19.21 20.56 -4.39
N MET A 62 19.68 20.68 -5.63
CA MET A 62 20.42 21.87 -6.04
C MET A 62 19.44 23.05 -5.88
N VAL A 63 19.69 23.93 -4.92
CA VAL A 63 18.87 25.12 -4.63
C VAL A 63 19.07 26.13 -5.76
N LEU A 64 18.50 25.84 -6.94
CA LEU A 64 18.13 26.88 -7.88
C LEU A 64 16.93 27.58 -7.24
N LEU A 65 17.11 28.81 -6.78
CA LEU A 65 16.08 29.67 -6.20
C LEU A 65 14.95 29.88 -7.21
N LYS A 66 14.02 28.92 -7.31
CA LYS A 66 12.74 29.11 -7.98
C LYS A 66 11.99 30.16 -7.19
N ARG A 67 11.69 31.31 -7.80
CA ARG A 67 10.92 32.42 -7.21
C ARG A 67 9.45 32.07 -6.89
N SER A 68 9.06 30.80 -6.97
CA SER A 68 7.68 30.32 -6.78
C SER A 68 7.63 29.15 -5.82
N ARG A 69 6.66 29.13 -4.91
CA ARG A 69 6.42 28.02 -3.97
C ARG A 69 6.15 26.72 -4.74
N ALA A 70 6.87 25.65 -4.44
CA ALA A 70 6.62 24.34 -5.03
C ALA A 70 5.21 23.84 -4.69
N PRO A 71 4.51 23.17 -5.62
CA PRO A 71 3.23 22.56 -5.33
C PRO A 71 3.39 21.45 -4.28
N VAL A 72 2.50 21.44 -3.29
CA VAL A 72 2.46 20.40 -2.25
C VAL A 72 1.41 19.37 -2.64
N PHE A 73 1.82 18.11 -2.76
CA PHE A 73 0.90 16.99 -2.91
C PHE A 73 0.57 16.40 -1.54
N LYS A 74 -0.72 16.38 -1.18
CA LYS A 74 -1.23 15.73 0.03
C LYS A 74 -2.24 14.66 -0.36
N ALA A 75 -1.94 13.40 -0.04
CA ALA A 75 -2.83 12.26 -0.24
C ALA A 75 -3.66 11.99 1.03
N ASP A 76 -4.40 12.99 1.49
CA ASP A 76 -5.19 12.99 2.74
C ASP A 76 -6.67 12.59 2.55
N ARG A 77 -7.01 12.05 1.38
CA ARG A 77 -8.33 11.59 0.97
C ARG A 77 -8.20 10.47 -0.07
N PRO A 78 -9.27 9.73 -0.41
CA PRO A 78 -9.17 8.60 -1.33
C PRO A 78 -8.45 8.96 -2.64
N PHE A 79 -7.51 8.12 -3.05
CA PHE A 79 -6.68 8.33 -4.24
C PHE A 79 -6.45 7.03 -5.01
N PHE A 80 -6.17 7.16 -6.30
CA PHE A 80 -5.72 6.08 -7.15
C PHE A 80 -4.19 6.12 -7.28
N PHE A 81 -3.60 4.95 -7.49
CA PHE A 81 -2.19 4.83 -7.82
C PHE A 81 -1.99 3.83 -8.96
N LEU A 82 -0.90 4.02 -9.70
CA LEU A 82 -0.45 3.10 -10.73
C LEU A 82 1.06 2.90 -10.58
N LEU A 83 1.53 1.66 -10.74
CA LEU A 83 2.93 1.37 -11.01
C LEU A 83 3.02 1.07 -12.51
N ARG A 84 3.67 1.97 -13.25
CA ARG A 84 3.78 1.91 -14.71
C ARG A 84 5.25 1.80 -15.11
N GLN A 85 5.56 0.88 -16.01
CA GLN A 85 6.85 0.85 -16.67
C GLN A 85 6.95 2.04 -17.64
N VAL A 86 7.92 2.93 -17.45
CA VAL A 86 7.95 4.24 -18.15
C VAL A 86 8.03 4.09 -19.67
N ASN A 87 8.90 3.20 -20.15
CA ASN A 87 9.24 3.09 -21.58
C ASN A 87 8.13 2.41 -22.41
N THR A 88 7.56 1.31 -21.89
CA THR A 88 6.52 0.53 -22.59
C THR A 88 5.12 1.06 -22.31
N GLY A 89 4.95 1.69 -21.15
CA GLY A 89 3.67 2.11 -20.62
C GLY A 89 2.80 1.04 -20.01
N SER A 90 3.34 -0.18 -19.86
CA SER A 90 2.65 -1.27 -19.18
C SER A 90 2.30 -0.89 -17.74
N VAL A 91 1.04 -1.11 -17.37
CA VAL A 91 0.57 -0.96 -15.98
C VAL A 91 0.85 -2.27 -15.26
N LEU A 92 1.78 -2.23 -14.31
CA LEU A 92 2.16 -3.37 -13.48
C LEU A 92 1.19 -3.54 -12.31
N PHE A 93 0.77 -2.42 -11.73
CA PHE A 93 -0.23 -2.40 -10.68
C PHE A 93 -1.15 -1.19 -10.83
N MET A 94 -2.41 -1.36 -10.46
CA MET A 94 -3.38 -0.29 -10.33
C MET A 94 -4.19 -0.54 -9.07
N GLY A 95 -4.49 0.52 -8.33
CA GLY A 95 -5.29 0.39 -7.13
C GLY A 95 -5.86 1.71 -6.64
N ARG A 96 -6.73 1.59 -5.64
CA ARG A 96 -7.33 2.71 -4.92
C ARG A 96 -7.08 2.55 -3.43
N VAL A 97 -6.63 3.61 -2.79
CA VAL A 97 -6.59 3.71 -1.33
C VAL A 97 -7.79 4.54 -0.91
N VAL A 98 -8.69 3.96 -0.10
CA VAL A 98 -9.83 4.68 0.50
C VAL A 98 -9.51 5.02 1.95
N ASN A 99 -9.00 4.03 2.69
CA ASN A 99 -8.52 4.17 4.05
C ASN A 99 -7.15 3.46 4.17
N PRO A 100 -6.07 4.18 4.51
CA PRO A 100 -4.74 3.59 4.68
C PRO A 100 -4.66 2.56 5.82
N ALA A 101 -5.49 2.72 6.86
CA ALA A 101 -5.47 1.82 8.02
C ALA A 101 -5.91 0.40 7.67
N ASP A 102 -6.75 0.23 6.64
CA ASP A 102 -7.21 -1.08 6.18
C ASP A 102 -6.10 -1.87 5.45
N GLN A 103 -4.96 -1.23 5.21
CA GLN A 103 -3.86 -1.76 4.40
C GLN A 103 -2.61 -2.07 5.21
N ALA A 104 -2.62 -1.78 6.52
CA ALA A 104 -1.54 -2.11 7.45
C ALA A 104 -1.41 -3.63 7.59
N PRO A 105 -0.18 -4.16 7.74
CA PRO A 105 0.00 -5.54 8.16
C PRO A 105 -0.80 -5.79 9.44
N LYS A 106 -1.68 -6.80 9.43
CA LYS A 106 -2.25 -7.32 10.68
C LYS A 106 -1.15 -8.12 11.37
N ASP A 107 -0.34 -7.46 12.18
CA ASP A 107 0.57 -8.17 13.07
C ASP A 107 -0.27 -9.09 13.99
N PRO A 108 0.04 -10.40 14.10
CA PRO A 108 -0.70 -11.31 14.98
C PRO A 108 -0.61 -10.93 16.47
N LEU A 109 0.31 -10.05 16.85
CA LEU A 109 0.64 -9.74 18.25
C LEU A 109 0.02 -8.45 18.79
N THR A 110 -0.75 -7.70 18.01
CA THR A 110 -1.34 -6.41 18.46
C THR A 110 -2.86 -6.43 18.67
N SER A 111 -3.53 -7.58 18.57
CA SER A 111 -5.00 -7.65 18.76
C SER A 111 -5.49 -7.82 20.22
N THR A 112 -4.60 -7.93 21.21
CA THR A 112 -4.99 -8.27 22.60
C THR A 112 -4.65 -7.20 23.64
N LEU A 113 -4.70 -5.91 23.31
CA LEU A 113 -4.73 -4.85 24.33
C LEU A 113 -5.75 -3.77 23.92
N GLY A 114 -6.96 -3.89 24.48
CA GLY A 114 -7.92 -2.79 24.53
C GLY A 114 -7.35 -1.60 25.34
N PRO A 115 -7.97 -0.41 25.28
CA PRO A 115 -7.33 0.79 25.79
C PRO A 115 -7.36 0.82 27.33
N PRO A 116 -6.24 1.07 28.02
CA PRO A 116 -6.31 1.58 29.38
C PRO A 116 -6.30 3.12 29.32
N TYR A 117 -7.46 3.67 29.67
CA TYR A 117 -7.72 4.95 30.31
C TYR A 117 -6.55 5.96 30.50
N LEU A 118 -6.87 7.22 30.14
CA LEU A 118 -6.17 8.45 30.52
C LEU A 118 -5.76 8.48 32.00
N HIS A 119 -4.46 8.60 32.26
CA HIS A 119 -3.98 9.33 33.42
C HIS A 119 -3.20 10.56 32.94
N HIS A 120 -3.85 11.71 33.08
CA HIS A 120 -3.20 13.01 33.10
C HIS A 120 -2.10 12.97 34.18
N ARG A 121 -0.83 12.97 33.76
CA ARG A 121 0.28 13.35 34.65
C ARG A 121 0.68 14.77 34.30
N THR A 122 0.24 15.69 35.15
CA THR A 122 0.74 17.06 35.24
C THR A 122 2.20 16.99 35.68
N THR A 123 3.13 17.43 34.83
CA THR A 123 4.52 17.66 35.25
C THR A 123 4.57 19.01 35.95
N THR A 124 4.59 19.01 37.29
CA THR A 124 5.00 20.16 38.09
C THR A 124 6.51 20.33 37.99
N LEU A 125 6.95 21.39 37.30
CA LEU A 125 8.32 21.92 37.35
C LEU A 125 8.61 22.41 38.78
N GLY A 126 9.62 21.83 39.44
CA GLY A 126 10.16 22.35 40.70
C GLY A 126 10.99 23.62 40.48
N PRO A 127 11.10 24.50 41.48
CA PRO A 127 11.78 25.78 41.33
C PRO A 127 13.31 25.64 41.28
N LEU A 128 13.93 26.40 40.38
CA LEU A 128 15.38 26.59 40.29
C LEU A 128 15.84 27.45 41.47
N THR A 129 16.65 26.91 42.37
CA THR A 129 17.36 27.72 43.38
C THR A 129 18.72 28.11 42.85
N SER A 130 18.87 29.39 42.52
CA SER A 130 20.14 30.07 42.29
C SER A 130 20.92 30.18 43.61
N THR A 131 22.17 29.72 43.63
CA THR A 131 23.12 30.10 44.67
C THR A 131 24.46 30.40 44.00
N THR A 132 24.75 31.70 43.94
CA THR A 132 26.02 32.32 43.59
C THR A 132 26.92 32.33 44.82
N GLY A 133 28.11 31.73 44.74
CA GLY A 133 29.20 31.87 45.73
C GLY A 133 30.39 32.64 45.11
N PRO A 134 31.05 33.54 45.86
CA PRO A 134 32.13 34.41 45.35
C PRO A 134 33.54 33.76 45.44
N PRO A 135 34.57 34.34 44.77
CA PRO A 135 35.84 33.67 44.48
C PRO A 135 36.87 33.79 45.60
N PRO A 136 37.90 32.93 45.59
CA PRO A 136 39.27 33.40 45.32
C PRO A 136 39.98 32.70 44.15
#